data_AF-A0A2E7RVL7-F1
#
_entry.id   AF-A0A2E7RVL7-F1
#
_cell.length_a   1.000
_cell.length_b   1.000
_cell.length_c   1.000
_cell.angle_alpha   90.00
_cell.angle_beta   90.00
_cell.angle_gamma   90.00
#
_symmetry.space_group_name_H-M   'P 1'
#
loop_
_entity.id
_entity.type
_entity.pdbx_description
1 polymer ?
#
loop_
_entity_poly.entity_id
_entity_poly.type
_entity_poly.pdbx_seq_one_letter_code
_entity_poly.pdbx_strand_id
1 'polypeptide(L)'
;MPREPMLQRFLTNYIQRHTHPLNRLLHLLGVPLTFVVTAILISRQQEPWWWAVASFVGGYGLQFLGHAIEGNDAGEVVLIKRWLGRPYREFAPGKEPVGSAQSTADGD
;
A
#
# COMPACT_ATOMS: atom_id res chain seq x y z
N MET A 1 8.44 -25.15 -14.32
CA MET A 1 7.27 -24.43 -13.79
C MET A 1 7.04 -23.19 -14.65
N PRO A 2 5.87 -23.01 -15.28
CA PRO A 2 5.60 -21.79 -16.03
C PRO A 2 5.66 -20.59 -15.08
N ARG A 3 6.41 -19.54 -15.45
CA ARG A 3 6.46 -18.30 -14.68
C ARG A 3 5.10 -17.62 -14.79
N GLU A 4 4.40 -17.47 -13.67
CA GLU A 4 3.20 -16.62 -13.65
C GLU A 4 3.52 -15.19 -14.17
N PRO A 5 2.63 -14.59 -14.97
CA PRO A 5 2.76 -13.22 -15.43
C PRO A 5 2.90 -12.24 -14.27
N MET A 6 3.73 -11.20 -14.44
CA MET A 6 3.97 -10.17 -13.42
C MET A 6 2.67 -9.51 -12.92
N LEU A 7 1.71 -9.30 -13.82
CA LEU A 7 0.38 -8.77 -13.50
C LEU A 7 -0.42 -9.68 -12.57
N GLN A 8 -0.41 -11.00 -12.82
CA GLN A 8 -1.12 -11.95 -11.97
C GLN A 8 -0.50 -11.98 -10.57
N ARG A 9 0.83 -12.00 -10.47
CA ARG A 9 1.52 -11.92 -9.18
C ARG A 9 1.19 -10.64 -8.43
N PHE A 10 1.21 -9.49 -9.11
CA PHE A 10 0.85 -8.20 -8.51
C PHE A 10 -0.59 -8.22 -7.99
N LEU A 11 -1.53 -8.70 -8.80
CA LEU A 11 -2.94 -8.75 -8.43
C LEU A 11 -3.19 -9.71 -7.26
N THR A 12 -2.59 -10.91 -7.29
CA THR A 12 -2.67 -11.88 -6.20
C THR A 12 -2.14 -11.27 -4.90
N ASN A 13 -0.96 -10.67 -4.93
CA ASN A 13 -0.38 -10.00 -3.75
C ASN A 13 -1.25 -8.84 -3.27
N TYR A 14 -1.80 -8.05 -4.19
CA TYR A 14 -2.69 -6.95 -3.85
C TYR A 14 -3.95 -7.46 -3.13
N ILE A 15 -4.63 -8.46 -3.68
CA ILE A 15 -5.85 -9.03 -3.12
C ILE A 15 -5.58 -9.64 -1.73
N GLN A 16 -4.44 -10.31 -1.55
CA GLN A 16 -4.07 -10.90 -0.26
C GLN A 16 -3.76 -9.87 0.82
N ARG A 17 -3.25 -8.68 0.45
CA ARG A 17 -2.90 -7.62 1.40
C ARG A 17 -4.04 -6.65 1.71
N HIS A 18 -5.12 -6.68 0.94
CA HIS A 18 -6.26 -5.77 1.08
C HIS A 18 -7.56 -6.56 1.22
N THR A 19 -7.72 -7.28 2.32
CA THR A 19 -8.88 -8.13 2.55
C THR A 19 -10.05 -7.36 3.16
N HIS A 20 -9.77 -6.31 3.93
CA HIS A 20 -10.77 -5.51 4.61
C HIS A 20 -11.52 -4.60 3.61
N PRO A 21 -12.88 -4.58 3.60
CA PRO A 21 -13.65 -3.77 2.67
C PRO A 21 -13.35 -2.26 2.80
N LEU A 22 -13.15 -1.78 4.02
CA LEU A 22 -12.80 -0.38 4.25
C LEU A 22 -11.39 -0.03 3.74
N ASN A 23 -10.42 -0.95 3.84
CA ASN A 23 -9.09 -0.72 3.29
C ASN A 23 -9.16 -0.58 1.76
N ARG A 24 -9.92 -1.46 1.10
CA ARG A 24 -10.17 -1.39 -0.35
C ARG A 24 -10.91 -0.10 -0.75
N LEU A 25 -11.92 0.31 0.00
CA LEU A 25 -12.66 1.56 -0.26
C LEU A 25 -11.76 2.79 -0.13
N LEU A 26 -10.97 2.85 0.94
CA LEU A 26 -10.04 3.95 1.18
C LEU A 26 -8.94 4.01 0.11
N HIS A 27 -8.46 2.87 -0.38
CA HIS A 27 -7.54 2.82 -1.53
C HIS A 27 -8.22 3.23 -2.84
N LEU A 28 -9.46 2.79 -3.07
CA LEU A 28 -10.23 3.16 -4.26
C LEU A 28 -10.39 4.68 -4.39
N LEU A 29 -10.53 5.39 -3.27
CA LEU A 29 -10.61 6.85 -3.24
C LEU A 29 -9.22 7.51 -3.16
N GLY A 30 -8.34 6.98 -2.33
CA GLY A 30 -7.02 7.55 -2.03
C GLY A 30 -6.05 7.50 -3.21
N VAL A 31 -6.04 6.42 -4.00
CA VAL A 31 -5.12 6.27 -5.15
C VAL A 31 -5.44 7.29 -6.25
N PRO A 32 -6.70 7.42 -6.73
CA PRO A 32 -7.04 8.47 -7.69
C PRO A 32 -6.79 9.88 -7.14
N LEU A 33 -7.10 10.13 -5.86
CA LEU A 33 -6.85 11.43 -5.25
C LEU A 33 -5.35 11.77 -5.23
N THR A 34 -4.51 10.80 -4.90
CA THR A 34 -3.05 10.98 -4.82
C THR A 34 -2.42 11.23 -6.17
N PHE A 35 -2.76 10.45 -7.19
CA PHE A 35 -2.06 10.49 -8.47
C PHE A 35 -2.82 11.26 -9.55
N VAL A 36 -4.11 11.01 -9.73
CA VAL A 36 -4.89 11.58 -10.82
C VAL A 36 -5.29 13.03 -10.51
N VAL A 37 -5.91 13.26 -9.35
CA VAL A 37 -6.36 14.62 -8.97
C VAL A 37 -5.17 15.55 -8.79
N THR A 38 -4.12 15.11 -8.09
CA THR A 38 -2.87 15.87 -7.96
C THR A 38 -2.27 16.24 -9.32
N ALA A 39 -2.17 15.29 -10.27
CA ALA A 39 -1.62 15.58 -11.60
C ALA A 39 -2.48 16.57 -12.40
N ILE A 40 -3.81 16.49 -12.27
CA ILE A 40 -4.73 17.46 -12.88
C ILE A 40 -4.52 18.86 -12.29
N LEU A 41 -4.44 18.98 -10.96
CA LEU A 41 -4.25 20.26 -10.29
C LEU A 41 -2.92 20.91 -10.66
N ILE A 42 -1.83 20.13 -10.72
CA ILE A 42 -0.52 20.60 -11.16
C ILE A 42 -0.55 21.02 -12.63
N SER A 43 -1.18 20.23 -13.51
CA SER A 43 -1.16 20.49 -14.96
C SER A 43 -1.97 21.72 -15.35
N ARG A 44 -3.07 22.02 -14.65
CA ARG A 44 -3.92 23.18 -14.95
C ARG A 44 -3.30 24.51 -14.56
N GLN A 45 -2.44 24.55 -13.53
CA GLN A 45 -1.80 25.78 -12.99
C GLN A 45 -2.77 26.94 -12.68
N GLN A 46 -4.06 26.64 -12.54
CA GLN A 46 -5.12 27.62 -12.26
C GLN A 46 -5.45 27.70 -10.76
N GLU A 47 -5.21 26.59 -10.06
CA GLU A 47 -5.52 26.46 -8.64
C GLU A 47 -4.31 26.77 -7.76
N PRO A 48 -4.53 27.27 -6.53
CA PRO A 48 -3.46 27.37 -5.55
C PRO A 48 -2.70 26.05 -5.37
N TRP A 49 -1.36 26.13 -5.36
CA TRP A 49 -0.47 24.96 -5.29
C TRP A 49 -0.78 24.03 -4.10
N TRP A 50 -1.29 24.58 -3.00
CA TRP A 50 -1.63 23.82 -1.80
C TRP A 50 -2.78 22.84 -2.03
N TRP A 51 -3.64 23.02 -3.04
CA TRP A 51 -4.65 22.01 -3.39
C TRP A 51 -4.02 20.73 -3.94
N ALA A 52 -2.96 20.87 -4.74
CA ALA A 52 -2.23 19.71 -5.24
C ALA A 52 -1.54 18.97 -4.08
N VAL A 53 -0.92 19.71 -3.17
CA VAL A 53 -0.28 19.14 -1.98
C VAL A 53 -1.32 18.49 -1.05
N ALA A 54 -2.45 19.16 -0.80
CA ALA A 54 -3.54 18.61 0.00
C ALA A 54 -4.14 17.34 -0.61
N SER A 55 -4.30 17.28 -1.93
CA SER A 55 -4.77 16.08 -2.64
C SER A 55 -3.77 14.94 -2.51
N PHE A 56 -2.47 15.22 -2.69
CA PHE A 56 -1.41 14.22 -2.56
C PHE A 56 -1.33 13.66 -1.14
N VAL A 57 -1.22 14.54 -0.13
CA VAL A 57 -1.08 14.17 1.28
C VAL A 57 -2.37 13.53 1.80
N GLY A 58 -3.52 14.09 1.47
CA GLY A 58 -4.82 13.56 1.86
C GLY A 58 -5.08 12.17 1.26
N GLY A 59 -4.75 11.99 -0.02
CA GLY A 59 -4.86 10.70 -0.70
C GLY A 59 -3.94 9.62 -0.09
N TYR A 60 -2.69 9.98 0.26
CA TYR A 60 -1.81 9.08 1.03
C TYR A 60 -2.36 8.80 2.43
N GLY A 61 -2.92 9.81 3.10
CA GLY A 61 -3.57 9.65 4.41
C GLY A 61 -4.69 8.63 4.39
N LEU A 62 -5.55 8.63 3.36
CA LEU A 62 -6.60 7.63 3.17
C LEU A 62 -6.03 6.22 3.00
N GLN A 63 -5.00 6.06 2.17
CA GLN A 63 -4.35 4.77 1.93
C GLN A 63 -3.70 4.21 3.21
N PHE A 64 -2.93 5.04 3.93
CA PHE A 64 -2.31 4.65 5.20
C PHE A 64 -3.36 4.34 6.28
N LEU A 65 -4.47 5.09 6.32
CA LEU A 65 -5.58 4.77 7.22
C LEU A 65 -6.21 3.41 6.87
N GLY A 66 -6.37 3.09 5.58
CA GLY A 66 -6.82 1.79 5.13
C GLY A 66 -5.92 0.65 5.61
N HIS A 67 -4.60 0.82 5.47
CA HIS A 67 -3.60 -0.12 5.97
C HIS A 67 -3.60 -0.25 7.50
N ALA A 68 -3.77 0.87 8.23
CA ALA A 68 -3.90 0.85 9.67
C ALA A 68 -5.14 0.06 10.14
N ILE A 69 -6.26 0.19 9.42
CA ILE A 69 -7.51 -0.56 9.68
C ILE A 69 -7.33 -2.06 9.33
N GLU A 70 -6.64 -2.37 8.23
CA GLU A 70 -6.28 -3.74 7.86
C GLU A 70 -5.30 -4.38 8.86
N GLY A 71 -4.47 -3.56 9.52
CA GLY A 71 -3.47 -4.00 10.48
C GLY A 71 -2.15 -4.44 9.84
N ASN A 72 -1.84 -3.95 8.63
CA ASN A 72 -0.58 -4.18 7.94
C ASN A 72 0.13 -2.87 7.54
N ASP A 73 1.41 -2.97 7.20
CA ASP A 73 2.21 -1.87 6.68
C ASP A 73 1.92 -1.65 5.19
N ALA A 74 1.80 -0.38 4.81
CA ALA A 74 1.74 0.03 3.41
C ALA A 74 3.01 -0.36 2.65
N GLY A 75 2.91 -0.53 1.32
CA GLY A 75 4.01 -1.00 0.48
C GLY A 75 5.29 -0.17 0.61
N GLU A 76 5.17 1.15 0.66
CA GLU A 76 6.29 2.08 0.82
C GLU A 76 6.93 1.94 2.21
N VAL A 77 6.11 1.77 3.24
CA VAL A 77 6.58 1.55 4.62
C VAL A 77 7.33 0.23 4.73
N VAL A 78 6.81 -0.84 4.11
CA VAL A 78 7.48 -2.14 4.00
C VAL A 78 8.82 -1.99 3.30
N LEU A 79 8.88 -1.29 2.16
CA LEU A 79 10.11 -1.08 1.41
C LEU A 79 11.16 -0.33 2.24
N ILE A 80 10.76 0.76 2.91
CA ILE A 80 11.64 1.55 3.77
C ILE A 80 12.12 0.73 4.96
N LYS A 81 11.22 0.04 5.67
CA LYS A 81 11.59 -0.81 6.82
C LYS A 81 12.53 -1.95 6.41
N ARG A 82 12.26 -2.60 5.27
CA ARG A 82 13.14 -3.62 4.70
C ARG A 82 14.53 -3.07 4.41
N TRP A 83 14.62 -1.89 3.81
CA TRP A 83 15.91 -1.24 3.54
C TRP A 83 16.67 -0.88 4.83
N LEU A 84 15.94 -0.53 5.89
CA LEU A 84 16.51 -0.23 7.21
C LEU A 84 16.72 -1.47 8.10
N GLY A 85 16.46 -2.68 7.59
CA GLY A 85 16.55 -3.92 8.39
C GLY A 85 15.57 -3.99 9.58
N ARG A 86 14.48 -3.22 9.56
CA ARG A 86 13.49 -3.16 10.63
C ARG A 86 12.36 -4.15 10.40
N PRO A 87 11.74 -4.68 11.48
CA PRO A 87 10.56 -5.53 11.35
C PRO A 87 9.41 -4.76 10.70
N TYR A 88 8.75 -5.41 9.74
CA TYR A 88 7.58 -4.90 9.03
C TYR A 88 6.51 -5.99 8.93
N ARG A 89 5.27 -5.60 8.66
CA ARG A 89 4.13 -6.50 8.53
C ARG A 89 3.46 -6.33 7.17
N GLU A 90 3.68 -7.25 6.25
CA GLU A 90 3.08 -7.17 4.90
C GLU A 90 1.59 -7.54 4.86
N PHE A 91 1.15 -8.45 5.74
CA PHE A 91 -0.20 -9.01 5.80
C PHE A 91 -0.83 -8.78 7.18
N ALA A 92 -2.16 -8.69 7.22
CA ALA A 92 -2.89 -8.58 8.48
C ALA A 92 -2.66 -9.82 9.38
N PRO A 93 -2.76 -9.70 10.71
CA PRO A 93 -2.69 -10.86 11.62
C PRO A 93 -3.67 -11.96 11.20
N GLY A 94 -3.17 -13.19 11.05
CA GLY A 94 -3.99 -14.34 10.63
C GLY A 94 -4.35 -14.38 9.13
N LYS A 95 -3.80 -13.48 8.32
CA LYS A 95 -3.94 -13.46 6.84
C LYS A 95 -2.62 -13.74 6.12
N GLU A 96 -1.66 -14.32 6.83
CA GLU A 96 -0.36 -14.65 6.26
C GLU A 96 -0.50 -15.66 5.12
N PRO A 97 0.30 -15.55 4.05
CA PRO A 97 0.24 -16.47 2.94
C PRO A 97 0.58 -17.89 3.42
N VAL A 98 -0.16 -18.87 2.91
CA VAL A 98 0.05 -20.30 3.21
C VAL A 98 1.48 -20.68 2.80
N GLY A 99 2.33 -20.98 3.79
CA GLY A 99 3.76 -21.27 3.61
C GLY A 99 4.74 -20.33 4.32
N SER A 100 4.25 -19.35 5.09
CA SER A 100 5.06 -18.36 5.82
C SER A 100 5.66 -18.84 7.16
N ALA A 101 5.38 -20.08 7.59
CA ALA A 101 6.07 -20.68 8.73
C ALA A 101 7.51 -21.06 8.36
N GLN A 102 8.43 -20.10 8.50
CA GLN A 102 9.87 -20.21 8.84
C GLN A 102 10.68 -19.09 8.16
N SER A 103 10.77 -17.97 8.87
CA SER A 103 11.94 -17.07 8.84
C SER A 103 12.05 -16.44 10.24
N THR A 104 11.80 -17.23 11.28
CA THR A 104 12.35 -16.96 12.60
C THR A 104 13.82 -17.27 12.50
N ALA A 105 14.65 -16.29 12.86
CA ALA A 105 16.08 -16.40 12.96
C ALA A 105 16.50 -17.67 13.71
N ASP A 106 16.94 -18.68 12.95
CA ASP A 106 18.15 -19.41 13.29
C ASP A 106 19.32 -18.47 13.00
N GLY A 107 20.08 -18.17 14.04
CA GLY A 107 21.23 -17.29 14.04
C GLY A 107 21.84 -17.28 15.43
N ASP A 108 22.39 -18.44 15.81
CA ASP A 108 23.48 -18.55 16.79
C ASP A 108 24.65 -17.63 16.41
#